data_AF-A0A7K1Z6Q8-F1
#
_entry.id   AF-A0A7K1Z6Q8-F1
#
_cell.length_a   1.000
_cell.length_b   1.000
_cell.length_c   1.000
_cell.angle_alpha   90.00
_cell.angle_beta   90.00
_cell.angle_gamma   90.00
#
_symmetry.space_group_name_H-M   'P 1'
#
loop_
_entity.id
_entity.type
_entity.pdbx_description
1 polymer ?
#
loop_
_entity_poly.entity_id
_entity_poly.type
_entity_poly.pdbx_seq_one_letter_code
_entity_poly.pdbx_strand_id
1 'polypeptide(L)'
;MSTFFEGVEAITQACTLALLLPGLAMVLVARRGRLTLAVCYTVFAAVLMWAQAAQHWSFVSRGTIVVPLGVLVAATFVAARSAQRADQRRLIAAGVVGGALAGWMWLPCVGTQLGDILNNATTQGPRTLVLMIVYTIGALLPVLLIALLSHALPASEKFLNHRAVAVVGLGFGALYAITVAIGRYDDLVGELYRISVA
;
A
#
# COMPACT_ATOMS: atom_id res chain seq x y z
N MET A 1 13.23 -0.80 -20.67
CA MET A 1 11.81 -1.03 -20.34
C MET A 1 11.20 0.24 -19.77
N SER A 2 9.89 0.46 -19.90
CA SER A 2 9.26 1.61 -19.24
C SER A 2 9.06 1.33 -17.75
N THR A 3 9.14 2.38 -16.93
CA THR A 3 8.98 2.35 -15.46
C THR A 3 7.70 1.63 -15.02
N PHE A 4 6.64 1.70 -15.82
CA PHE A 4 5.39 0.98 -15.58
C PHE A 4 5.55 -0.54 -15.69
N PHE A 5 6.21 -1.04 -16.74
CA PHE A 5 6.40 -2.48 -16.91
C PHE A 5 7.29 -3.08 -15.82
N GLU A 6 8.30 -2.33 -15.36
CA GLU A 6 9.12 -2.75 -14.21
C GLU A 6 8.28 -2.87 -12.93
N GLY A 7 7.30 -1.99 -12.74
CA GLY A 7 6.32 -2.10 -11.64
C GLY A 7 5.39 -3.30 -11.78
N VAL A 8 4.95 -3.63 -13.00
CA VAL A 8 4.12 -4.81 -13.26
C VAL A 8 4.91 -6.11 -13.03
N GLU A 9 6.17 -6.14 -13.44
CA GLU A 9 7.05 -7.29 -13.23
C GLU A 9 7.30 -7.53 -11.72
N ALA A 10 7.41 -6.44 -10.95
CA ALA A 10 7.51 -6.48 -9.49
C ALA A 10 6.31 -7.16 -8.81
N ILE A 11 5.13 -7.25 -9.44
CA ILE A 11 3.96 -7.96 -8.86
C ILE A 11 4.30 -9.43 -8.56
N THR A 12 5.17 -10.04 -9.36
CA THR A 12 5.55 -11.44 -9.20
C THR A 12 6.58 -11.65 -8.07
N GLN A 13 7.14 -10.57 -7.53
CA GLN A 13 8.20 -10.61 -6.53
C GLN A 13 7.64 -10.49 -5.11
N ALA A 14 8.28 -11.19 -4.17
CA ALA A 14 7.84 -11.27 -2.79
C ALA A 14 7.84 -9.91 -2.07
N CYS A 15 8.76 -9.00 -2.37
CA CYS A 15 8.79 -7.68 -1.70
C CYS A 15 7.56 -6.82 -2.02
N THR A 16 6.90 -7.03 -3.16
CA THR A 16 5.67 -6.29 -3.51
C THR A 16 4.45 -6.80 -2.75
N LEU A 17 4.44 -8.06 -2.28
CA LEU A 17 3.33 -8.58 -1.46
C LEU A 17 3.10 -7.77 -0.19
N ALA A 18 4.16 -7.21 0.41
CA ALA A 18 4.07 -6.39 1.60
C ALA A 18 3.22 -5.12 1.38
N LEU A 19 3.23 -4.56 0.18
CA LEU A 19 2.40 -3.42 -0.20
C LEU A 19 1.02 -3.85 -0.75
N LEU A 20 1.00 -4.97 -1.46
CA LEU A 20 -0.17 -5.48 -2.18
C LEU A 20 -1.24 -6.05 -1.23
N LEU A 21 -0.82 -6.83 -0.22
CA LEU A 21 -1.69 -7.45 0.77
C LEU A 21 -2.52 -6.43 1.57
N PRO A 22 -1.94 -5.41 2.22
CA PRO A 22 -2.71 -4.40 2.94
C PRO A 22 -3.60 -3.57 2.00
N GLY A 23 -3.13 -3.26 0.79
CA GLY A 23 -3.93 -2.57 -0.23
C GLY A 23 -5.18 -3.36 -0.63
N LEU A 24 -5.03 -4.66 -0.92
CA LEU A 24 -6.15 -5.56 -1.19
C LEU A 24 -7.09 -5.67 0.00
N ALA A 25 -6.54 -5.91 1.20
CA ALA A 25 -7.33 -6.03 2.42
C ALA A 25 -8.18 -4.76 2.64
N MET A 26 -7.62 -3.56 2.46
CA MET A 26 -8.39 -2.31 2.58
C MET A 26 -9.49 -2.19 1.53
N VAL A 27 -9.20 -2.52 0.27
CA VAL A 27 -10.20 -2.48 -0.81
C VAL A 27 -11.34 -3.47 -0.56
N LEU A 28 -11.03 -4.65 -0.01
CA LEU A 28 -12.02 -5.66 0.37
C LEU A 28 -12.85 -5.25 1.60
N VAL A 29 -12.23 -4.58 2.57
CA VAL A 29 -12.90 -4.07 3.77
C VAL A 29 -13.82 -2.88 3.45
N ALA A 30 -13.41 -2.02 2.52
CA ALA A 30 -14.22 -0.90 2.07
C ALA A 30 -15.49 -1.40 1.36
N ARG A 31 -16.65 -1.05 1.89
CA ARG A 31 -17.95 -1.43 1.28
C ARG A 31 -18.34 -0.54 0.11
N ARG A 32 -17.89 0.72 0.11
CA ARG A 32 -18.22 1.73 -0.90
C ARG A 32 -17.03 2.68 -1.09
N GLY A 33 -16.88 3.28 -2.27
CA GLY A 33 -15.79 4.23 -2.57
C GLY A 33 -14.40 3.58 -2.67
N ARG A 34 -14.34 2.31 -3.05
CA ARG A 34 -13.11 1.50 -3.19
C ARG A 34 -12.07 2.13 -4.09
N LEU A 35 -12.52 2.72 -5.21
CA LEU A 35 -11.63 3.40 -6.16
C LEU A 35 -10.92 4.58 -5.51
N THR A 36 -11.65 5.43 -4.78
CA THR A 36 -11.08 6.59 -4.08
C THR A 36 -10.06 6.14 -3.05
N LEU A 37 -10.37 5.12 -2.25
CA LEU A 37 -9.43 4.57 -1.27
C LEU A 37 -8.19 4.01 -1.96
N ALA A 38 -8.35 3.20 -3.01
CA ALA A 38 -7.24 2.58 -3.72
C ALA A 38 -6.33 3.62 -4.37
N VAL A 39 -6.89 4.68 -4.96
CA VAL A 39 -6.15 5.80 -5.56
C VAL A 39 -5.41 6.62 -4.50
N CYS A 40 -6.07 6.94 -3.38
CA CYS A 40 -5.40 7.64 -2.28
C CYS A 40 -4.27 6.80 -1.69
N TYR A 41 -4.49 5.49 -1.54
CA TYR A 41 -3.51 4.54 -1.05
C TYR A 41 -2.29 4.46 -1.96
N THR A 42 -2.48 4.27 -3.27
CA THR A 42 -1.37 4.19 -4.24
C THR A 42 -0.56 5.47 -4.30
N VAL A 43 -1.23 6.63 -4.36
CA VAL A 43 -0.54 7.92 -4.47
C VAL A 43 0.27 8.22 -3.20
N PHE A 44 -0.32 8.04 -2.02
CA PHE A 44 0.40 8.34 -0.78
C PHE A 44 1.52 7.33 -0.47
N ALA A 45 1.36 6.06 -0.85
CA ALA A 45 2.45 5.09 -0.79
C ALA A 45 3.64 5.54 -1.64
N ALA A 46 3.39 5.96 -2.89
CA ALA A 46 4.44 6.45 -3.79
C ALA A 46 5.12 7.72 -3.27
N VAL A 47 4.33 8.68 -2.77
CA VAL A 47 4.84 9.97 -2.26
C VAL A 47 5.73 9.79 -1.04
N LEU A 48 5.30 8.99 -0.06
CA LEU A 48 6.07 8.81 1.17
C LEU A 48 7.35 8.02 0.94
N MET A 49 7.27 7.01 0.08
CA MET A 49 8.43 6.25 -0.34
C MET A 49 9.44 7.13 -1.11
N TRP A 50 8.97 7.98 -2.02
CA TRP A 50 9.82 8.98 -2.69
C TRP A 50 10.44 9.96 -1.70
N ALA A 51 9.67 10.44 -0.71
CA ALA A 51 10.17 11.37 0.32
C ALA A 51 11.27 10.73 1.18
N GLN A 52 11.15 9.43 1.48
CA GLN A 52 12.19 8.65 2.15
C GLN A 52 13.44 8.50 1.28
N ALA A 53 13.27 8.18 -0.01
CA ALA A 53 14.39 8.07 -0.96
C ALA A 53 15.11 9.40 -1.19
N ALA A 54 14.38 10.51 -1.22
CA ALA A 54 14.93 11.86 -1.31
C ALA A 54 15.61 12.33 -0.01
N GLN A 55 15.80 11.44 0.97
CA GLN A 55 16.36 11.72 2.29
C GLN A 55 15.70 12.86 3.06
N HIS A 56 14.44 13.19 2.75
CA HIS A 56 13.70 14.21 3.50
C HIS A 56 13.31 13.71 4.90
N TRP A 57 13.26 12.37 5.10
CA TRP A 57 13.00 11.74 6.39
C TRP A 57 13.81 10.44 6.56
N SER A 58 14.61 10.37 7.61
CA SER A 58 15.35 9.17 8.05
C SER A 58 14.90 8.77 9.46
N PHE A 59 13.66 8.30 9.59
CA PHE A 59 13.19 7.72 10.85
C PHE A 59 13.63 6.26 10.95
N VAL A 60 14.72 6.03 11.69
CA VAL A 60 15.09 4.72 12.22
C VAL A 60 14.06 4.33 13.29
N SER A 61 13.33 3.24 13.05
CA SER A 61 12.37 2.66 13.99
C SER A 61 13.08 2.19 15.27
N ARG A 62 13.21 3.06 16.27
CA ARG A 62 13.46 2.60 17.64
C ARG A 62 12.18 1.94 18.15
N GLY A 63 12.29 0.75 18.75
CA GLY A 63 11.19 -0.17 19.07
C GLY A 63 10.02 0.38 19.91
N THR A 64 10.03 1.64 20.31
CA THR A 64 8.93 2.33 21.01
C THR A 64 7.77 2.72 20.07
N ILE A 65 7.99 2.83 18.76
CA ILE A 65 6.98 3.33 17.79
C ILE A 65 6.11 2.20 17.20
N VAL A 66 6.48 0.93 17.35
CA VAL A 66 5.80 -0.21 16.71
C VAL A 66 4.35 -0.41 17.20
N VAL A 67 4.10 -0.20 18.50
CA VAL A 67 2.76 -0.33 19.09
C VAL A 67 1.78 0.75 18.59
N PRO A 68 2.10 2.06 18.65
CA PRO A 68 1.20 3.07 18.08
C PRO A 68 1.03 2.90 16.56
N LEU A 69 2.04 2.38 15.85
CA LEU A 69 1.92 2.09 14.42
C LEU A 69 0.87 1.00 14.16
N GLY A 70 0.90 -0.12 14.89
CA GLY A 70 -0.08 -1.19 14.76
C GLY A 70 -1.50 -0.72 15.09
N VAL A 71 -1.65 0.16 16.09
CA VAL A 71 -2.94 0.81 16.40
C VAL A 71 -3.40 1.70 15.25
N LEU A 72 -2.50 2.49 14.65
CA LEU A 72 -2.83 3.35 13.51
C LEU A 72 -3.29 2.53 12.31
N VAL A 73 -2.58 1.44 12.01
CA VAL A 73 -2.96 0.46 10.98
C VAL A 73 -4.37 -0.06 11.27
N ALA A 74 -4.64 -0.60 12.46
CA ALA A 74 -5.97 -1.10 12.81
C ALA A 74 -7.05 -0.02 12.65
N ALA A 75 -6.77 1.22 13.06
CA ALA A 75 -7.68 2.34 12.93
C ALA A 75 -8.03 2.65 11.46
N THR A 76 -7.07 2.53 10.52
CA THR A 76 -7.35 2.73 9.09
C THR A 76 -8.31 1.67 8.53
N PHE A 77 -8.16 0.40 8.92
CA PHE A 77 -9.10 -0.67 8.51
C PHE A 77 -10.50 -0.48 9.10
N VAL A 78 -10.59 -0.07 10.36
CA VAL A 78 -11.88 0.24 11.02
C VAL A 78 -12.55 1.46 10.37
N ALA A 79 -11.78 2.50 10.06
CA ALA A 79 -12.26 3.68 9.35
C ALA A 79 -12.75 3.33 7.93
N ALA A 80 -11.99 2.53 7.18
CA ALA A 80 -12.39 2.06 5.85
C ALA A 80 -13.69 1.22 5.88
N ARG A 81 -13.88 0.41 6.92
CA ARG A 81 -15.09 -0.42 7.09
C ARG A 81 -16.32 0.41 7.45
N SER A 82 -16.15 1.38 8.35
CA SER A 82 -17.24 2.18 8.89
C SER A 82 -17.66 3.32 7.99
N ALA A 83 -16.82 3.71 7.02
CA ALA A 83 -17.13 4.79 6.10
C ALA A 83 -18.35 4.46 5.22
N GLN A 84 -19.35 5.33 5.27
CA GLN A 84 -20.52 5.29 4.39
C GLN A 84 -20.29 6.14 3.14
N ARG A 85 -21.20 6.05 2.16
CA ARG A 85 -21.11 6.77 0.87
C ARG A 85 -20.99 8.29 1.03
N ALA A 86 -21.54 8.85 2.11
CA ALA A 86 -21.45 10.28 2.44
C ALA A 86 -20.13 10.67 3.14
N ASP A 87 -19.38 9.72 3.68
CA ASP A 87 -18.15 9.93 4.45
C ASP A 87 -16.89 9.83 3.58
N GLN A 88 -16.88 10.55 2.45
CA GLN A 88 -15.74 10.56 1.52
C GLN A 88 -14.44 11.00 2.23
N ARG A 89 -14.54 11.90 3.21
CA ARG A 89 -13.39 12.33 4.03
C ARG A 89 -12.75 11.19 4.81
N ARG A 90 -13.53 10.26 5.36
CA ARG A 90 -12.99 9.11 6.11
C ARG A 90 -12.31 8.10 5.18
N LEU A 91 -12.87 7.87 4.00
CA LEU A 91 -12.24 7.01 2.98
C LEU A 91 -10.91 7.59 2.49
N ILE A 92 -10.87 8.90 2.22
CA ILE A 92 -9.64 9.59 1.86
C ILE A 92 -8.64 9.47 3.01
N ALA A 93 -9.03 9.81 4.24
CA ALA A 93 -8.13 9.71 5.39
C ALA A 93 -7.59 8.28 5.60
N ALA A 94 -8.44 7.25 5.48
CA ALA A 94 -8.02 5.86 5.60
C ALA A 94 -7.07 5.44 4.47
N GLY A 95 -7.33 5.84 3.23
CA GLY A 95 -6.45 5.57 2.08
C GLY A 95 -5.13 6.32 2.19
N VAL A 96 -5.15 7.59 2.59
CA VAL A 96 -3.97 8.43 2.81
C VAL A 96 -3.09 7.85 3.90
N VAL A 97 -3.65 7.61 5.10
CA VAL A 97 -2.88 7.09 6.24
C VAL A 97 -2.45 5.64 5.98
N GLY A 98 -3.31 4.83 5.37
CA GLY A 98 -3.00 3.46 5.00
C GLY A 98 -1.86 3.38 3.98
N GLY A 99 -1.95 4.16 2.91
CA GLY A 99 -0.92 4.25 1.87
C GLY A 99 0.37 4.81 2.40
N ALA A 100 0.28 5.83 3.27
CA ALA A 100 1.42 6.41 3.96
C ALA A 100 2.19 5.39 4.80
N LEU A 101 1.48 4.66 5.66
CA LEU A 101 2.07 3.61 6.49
C LEU A 101 2.68 2.50 5.63
N ALA A 102 1.95 2.07 4.59
CA ALA A 102 2.43 1.00 3.74
C ALA A 102 3.65 1.42 2.92
N GLY A 103 3.65 2.62 2.34
CA GLY A 103 4.81 3.16 1.61
C GLY A 103 6.02 3.43 2.50
N TRP A 104 5.81 3.78 3.78
CA TRP A 104 6.90 3.98 4.74
C TRP A 104 7.52 2.66 5.20
N MET A 105 6.71 1.61 5.34
CA MET A 105 7.17 0.29 5.80
C MET A 105 7.63 -0.61 4.65
N TRP A 106 7.40 -0.21 3.40
CA TRP A 106 7.70 -1.03 2.23
C TRP A 106 9.14 -0.84 1.75
N LEU A 107 9.86 -1.95 1.62
CA LEU A 107 11.13 -1.99 0.88
C LEU A 107 10.84 -2.42 -0.56
N PRO A 108 11.10 -1.56 -1.56
CA PRO A 108 10.88 -1.93 -2.94
C PRO A 108 11.89 -2.96 -3.43
N CYS A 109 11.45 -3.83 -4.32
CA CYS A 109 12.37 -4.59 -5.14
C CYS A 109 12.98 -3.63 -6.18
N VAL A 110 14.29 -3.39 -6.09
CA VAL A 110 15.00 -2.45 -6.97
C VAL A 110 15.39 -3.12 -8.28
N GLY A 111 14.80 -2.65 -9.38
CA GLY A 111 15.28 -2.90 -10.74
C GLY A 111 16.11 -1.72 -11.26
N THR A 112 16.45 -1.76 -12.56
CA THR A 112 17.31 -0.75 -13.20
C THR A 112 16.68 0.64 -13.22
N GLN A 113 15.39 0.77 -13.56
CA GLN A 113 14.73 2.08 -13.62
C GLN A 113 14.44 2.60 -12.23
N LEU A 114 14.04 1.73 -11.30
CA LEU A 114 13.74 2.15 -9.93
C LEU A 114 15.02 2.62 -9.22
N GLY A 115 16.15 1.93 -9.41
CA GLY A 115 17.45 2.35 -8.91
C GLY A 115 17.82 3.76 -9.39
N ASP A 116 17.65 4.05 -10.68
CA ASP A 116 17.89 5.38 -11.24
C ASP A 116 16.94 6.46 -10.65
N ILE A 117 15.68 6.11 -10.41
CA ILE A 117 14.71 7.03 -9.78
C ILE A 117 15.12 7.36 -8.35
N LEU A 118 15.50 6.36 -7.54
CA LEU A 118 15.94 6.58 -6.16
C LEU A 118 17.25 7.37 -6.11
N ASN A 119 18.22 7.04 -6.96
CA ASN A 119 19.52 7.72 -6.98
C ASN A 119 19.42 9.19 -7.42
N ASN A 120 18.46 9.52 -8.29
CA ASN A 120 18.23 10.88 -8.76
C ASN A 120 17.10 11.61 -8.00
N ALA A 121 16.56 11.04 -6.93
CA ALA A 121 15.43 11.61 -6.20
C ALA A 121 15.76 12.98 -5.59
N THR A 122 17.00 13.19 -5.17
CA THR A 122 17.50 14.44 -4.57
C THR A 122 17.79 15.53 -5.61
N THR A 123 18.10 15.17 -6.85
CA THR A 123 18.52 16.12 -7.91
C THR A 123 17.42 16.42 -8.92
N GLN A 124 16.50 15.48 -9.17
CA GLN A 124 15.41 15.60 -10.14
C GLN A 124 14.05 15.31 -9.50
N GLY A 125 13.74 15.99 -8.40
CA GLY A 125 12.62 15.66 -7.52
C GLY A 125 11.24 15.52 -8.19
N PRO A 126 10.70 16.54 -8.91
CA PRO A 126 9.36 16.43 -9.48
C PRO A 126 9.24 15.34 -10.55
N ARG A 127 10.30 15.10 -11.33
CA ARG A 127 10.33 14.05 -12.35
C ARG A 127 10.36 12.66 -11.72
N THR A 128 11.22 12.46 -10.72
CA THR A 128 11.36 11.18 -10.02
C THR A 128 10.11 10.83 -9.20
N LEU A 129 9.42 11.83 -8.63
CA LEU A 129 8.12 11.64 -7.97
C LEU A 129 7.07 11.10 -8.93
N VAL A 130 6.92 11.70 -10.12
CA VAL A 130 5.97 11.23 -11.13
C VAL A 130 6.31 9.80 -11.57
N LEU A 131 7.59 9.51 -11.80
CA LEU A 131 8.04 8.17 -12.17
C LEU A 131 7.80 7.15 -11.05
N MET A 132 7.94 7.53 -9.78
CA MET A 132 7.61 6.69 -8.63
C MET A 132 6.11 6.38 -8.55
N ILE A 133 5.25 7.36 -8.85
CA ILE A 133 3.80 7.15 -8.93
C ILE A 133 3.49 6.16 -10.07
N VAL A 134 4.10 6.33 -11.24
CA VAL A 134 3.91 5.42 -12.39
C VAL A 134 4.34 3.99 -12.05
N TYR A 135 5.50 3.82 -11.39
CA TYR A 135 5.96 2.52 -10.89
C TYR A 135 4.95 1.90 -9.92
N THR A 136 4.50 2.68 -8.94
CA THR A 136 3.57 2.21 -7.89
C THR A 136 2.21 1.85 -8.46
N ILE A 137 1.73 2.56 -9.48
CA ILE A 137 0.51 2.19 -10.21
C ILE A 137 0.67 0.83 -10.91
N GLY A 138 1.84 0.56 -11.49
CA GLY A 138 2.18 -0.74 -12.06
C GLY A 138 2.20 -1.84 -10.99
N ALA A 139 2.87 -1.61 -9.87
CA ALA A 139 2.96 -2.57 -8.76
C ALA A 139 1.62 -2.86 -8.09
N LEU A 140 0.75 -1.86 -7.97
CA LEU A 140 -0.59 -1.99 -7.37
C LEU A 140 -1.71 -2.14 -8.42
N LEU A 141 -1.35 -2.46 -9.65
CA LEU A 141 -2.30 -2.73 -10.73
C LEU A 141 -3.42 -3.71 -10.35
N PRO A 142 -3.17 -4.87 -9.68
CA PRO A 142 -4.26 -5.79 -9.31
C PRO A 142 -5.20 -5.18 -8.27
N VAL A 143 -4.71 -4.32 -7.37
CA VAL A 143 -5.53 -3.61 -6.38
C VAL A 143 -6.46 -2.63 -7.08
N LEU A 144 -5.91 -1.86 -8.03
CA LEU A 144 -6.67 -0.91 -8.85
C LEU A 144 -7.69 -1.63 -9.75
N LEU A 145 -7.32 -2.76 -10.35
CA LEU A 145 -8.22 -3.59 -11.15
C LEU A 145 -9.40 -4.08 -10.32
N ILE A 146 -9.18 -4.62 -9.12
CA ILE A 146 -10.27 -5.09 -8.25
C ILE A 146 -11.16 -3.92 -7.80
N ALA A 147 -10.57 -2.78 -7.46
CA ALA A 147 -11.32 -1.58 -7.12
C ALA A 147 -12.17 -1.08 -8.29
N LEU A 148 -11.61 -1.06 -9.51
CA LEU A 148 -12.28 -0.64 -10.73
C LEU A 148 -13.37 -1.62 -11.15
N LEU A 149 -13.11 -2.93 -11.07
CA LEU A 149 -14.05 -3.99 -11.40
C LEU A 149 -15.30 -3.94 -10.52
N SER A 150 -15.12 -3.56 -9.25
CA SER A 150 -16.24 -3.35 -8.33
C SER A 150 -17.09 -2.12 -8.66
N HIS A 151 -16.56 -1.18 -9.44
CA HIS A 151 -17.29 -0.01 -9.92
C HIS A 151 -17.95 -0.27 -11.29
N ALA A 152 -17.29 -1.04 -12.16
CA ALA A 152 -17.74 -1.32 -13.51
C ALA A 152 -18.78 -2.46 -13.59
N LEU A 153 -18.74 -3.45 -12.70
CA LEU A 153 -19.64 -4.61 -12.71
C LEU A 153 -20.50 -4.69 -11.44
N PRO A 154 -21.82 -4.48 -11.51
CA PRO A 154 -22.70 -4.56 -10.33
C PRO A 154 -22.77 -5.99 -9.73
N ALA A 155 -22.51 -7.03 -10.54
CA ALA A 155 -22.43 -8.41 -10.07
C ALA A 155 -21.23 -8.64 -9.13
N SER A 156 -20.10 -8.02 -9.41
CA SER A 156 -18.91 -8.11 -8.55
C SER A 156 -19.12 -7.31 -7.26
N GLU A 157 -19.83 -6.18 -7.32
CA GLU A 157 -20.21 -5.41 -6.14
C GLU A 157 -21.02 -6.26 -5.15
N LYS A 158 -21.98 -7.07 -5.63
CA LYS A 158 -22.79 -7.96 -4.78
C LYS A 158 -21.95 -9.05 -4.10
N PHE A 159 -21.00 -9.64 -4.81
CA PHE A 159 -20.09 -10.65 -4.27
C PHE A 159 -19.11 -10.04 -3.25
N LEU A 160 -18.48 -8.93 -3.60
CA LEU A 160 -17.50 -8.25 -2.74
C LEU A 160 -18.13 -7.54 -1.53
N ASN A 161 -19.44 -7.24 -1.56
CA ASN A 161 -20.17 -6.74 -0.39
C ASN A 161 -20.66 -7.85 0.55
N HIS A 162 -20.36 -9.11 0.23
CA HIS A 162 -20.71 -10.21 1.11
C HIS A 162 -19.94 -10.11 2.44
N ARG A 163 -20.63 -10.40 3.56
CA ARG A 163 -20.03 -10.27 4.90
C ARG A 163 -18.75 -11.10 5.05
N ALA A 164 -18.70 -12.27 4.42
CA ALA A 164 -17.52 -13.13 4.43
C ALA A 164 -16.28 -12.42 3.87
N VAL A 165 -16.39 -11.74 2.73
CA VAL A 165 -15.28 -11.02 2.10
C VAL A 165 -14.78 -9.89 3.00
N ALA A 166 -15.69 -9.14 3.62
CA ALA A 166 -15.33 -8.08 4.55
C ALA A 166 -14.73 -8.61 5.87
N VAL A 167 -15.07 -9.84 6.28
CA VAL A 167 -14.44 -10.51 7.44
C VAL A 167 -13.04 -11.00 7.07
N VAL A 168 -12.86 -11.56 5.88
CA VAL A 168 -11.53 -11.96 5.37
C VAL A 168 -10.61 -10.75 5.30
N GLY A 169 -11.06 -9.64 4.70
CA GLY A 169 -10.27 -8.42 4.63
C GLY A 169 -9.93 -7.83 6.02
N LEU A 170 -10.86 -7.89 6.98
CA LEU A 170 -10.58 -7.50 8.36
C LEU A 170 -9.60 -8.46 9.05
N GLY A 171 -9.71 -9.77 8.79
CA GLY A 171 -8.80 -10.78 9.33
C GLY A 171 -7.37 -10.53 8.85
N PHE A 172 -7.18 -10.27 7.55
CA PHE A 172 -5.89 -9.87 7.01
C PHE A 172 -5.40 -8.53 7.59
N GLY A 173 -6.27 -7.53 7.70
CA GLY A 173 -5.92 -6.24 8.30
C GLY A 173 -5.53 -6.34 9.78
N ALA A 174 -6.21 -7.20 10.54
CA ALA A 174 -5.90 -7.47 11.94
C ALA A 174 -4.59 -8.23 12.08
N LEU A 175 -4.37 -9.26 11.25
CA LEU A 175 -3.10 -9.99 11.24
C LEU A 175 -1.93 -9.06 10.89
N TYR A 176 -2.11 -8.21 9.89
CA TYR A 176 -1.14 -7.19 9.50
C TYR A 176 -0.89 -6.17 10.62
N ALA A 177 -1.95 -5.67 11.28
CA ALA A 177 -1.79 -4.75 12.41
C ALA A 177 -1.04 -5.41 13.60
N ILE A 178 -1.29 -6.69 13.86
CA ILE A 178 -0.63 -7.46 14.92
C ILE A 178 0.85 -7.69 14.57
N THR A 179 1.18 -8.08 13.34
CA THR A 179 2.59 -8.26 12.94
C THR A 179 3.39 -6.97 13.03
N VAL A 180 2.78 -5.85 12.66
CA VAL A 180 3.33 -4.49 12.86
C VAL A 180 3.51 -4.17 14.34
N ALA A 181 2.48 -4.41 15.17
CA ALA A 181 2.52 -4.10 16.60
C ALA A 181 3.58 -4.90 17.38
N ILE A 182 3.86 -6.14 16.96
CA ILE A 182 4.88 -7.00 17.59
C ILE A 182 6.30 -6.62 17.10
N GLY A 183 6.44 -5.72 16.13
CA GLY A 183 7.74 -5.33 15.58
C GLY A 183 8.40 -6.42 14.72
N ARG A 184 7.67 -7.50 14.40
CA ARG A 184 8.13 -8.60 13.54
C ARG A 184 7.98 -8.28 12.05
N TYR A 185 7.43 -7.12 11.73
CA TYR A 185 7.24 -6.69 10.36
C TYR A 185 8.57 -6.50 9.63
N ASP A 186 9.57 -5.90 10.28
CA ASP A 186 10.87 -5.66 9.67
C ASP A 186 11.62 -6.98 9.40
N ASP A 187 11.52 -7.98 10.30
CA ASP A 187 12.05 -9.34 10.09
C ASP A 187 11.37 -10.03 8.90
N LEU A 188 10.03 -9.93 8.79
CA LEU A 188 9.28 -10.52 7.68
C LEU A 188 9.68 -9.88 6.35
N VAL A 189 9.69 -8.55 6.27
CA VAL A 189 10.03 -7.84 5.04
C VAL A 189 11.48 -8.10 4.65
N GLY A 190 12.40 -8.18 5.63
CA GLY A 190 13.79 -8.54 5.41
C GLY A 190 13.97 -9.94 4.83
N GLU A 191 13.25 -10.93 5.36
CA GLU A 191 13.33 -12.31 4.84
C GLU A 191 12.66 -12.44 3.46
N LEU A 192 11.51 -11.78 3.23
CA LEU A 192 10.87 -11.73 1.92
C LEU A 192 11.78 -11.06 0.88
N TYR A 193 12.48 -9.99 1.26
CA TYR A 193 13.48 -9.35 0.41
C TYR A 193 14.64 -10.29 0.12
N ARG A 194 15.15 -11.00 1.13
CA ARG A 194 16.23 -11.97 0.96
C ARG A 194 15.87 -13.10 -0.02
N ILE A 195 14.65 -13.63 0.07
CA ILE A 195 14.15 -14.67 -0.85
C ILE A 195 13.99 -14.14 -2.27
N SER A 196 13.66 -12.86 -2.45
CA SER A 196 13.52 -12.26 -3.78
C SER A 196 14.83 -11.95 -4.50
N VAL A 197 15.95 -11.86 -3.76
CA VAL A 197 17.30 -11.58 -4.29
C VAL A 197 18.14 -12.85 -4.43
N ALA A 198 17.70 -13.96 -3.84
CA ALA A 198 18.33 -15.29 -3.95
C ALA A 198 17.88 -16.04 -5.21
#